data_AF-A0AAE9Z130-F1
#
_entry.id   AF-A0AAE9Z130-F1
#
_cell.length_a   1.000
_cell.length_b   1.000
_cell.length_c   1.000
_cell.angle_alpha   90.00
_cell.angle_beta   90.00
_cell.angle_gamma   90.00
#
_symmetry.space_group_name_H-M   'P 1'
#
loop_
_entity.id
_entity.type
_entity.pdbx_description
1 polymer ?
#
loop_
_entity_poly.entity_id
_entity_poly.type
_entity_poly.pdbx_seq_one_letter_code
_entity_poly.pdbx_strand_id
1 'polypeptide(L)'
;MLNLLVTGADLKRMRLSRNYTTEEMAEMLGVSRITYERYESGQSRISWNAGLNLTIWCGYDISVFLKQMESLKQEFSQYKDQKDETKPNTQRASSKKNHLRQAGIIEPNKG
;
A
#
# COMPACT_ATOMS: atom_id res chain seq x y z
N MET A 1 -12.88 12.34 -4.00
CA MET A 1 -12.68 10.96 -3.48
C MET A 1 -11.22 10.62 -3.73
N LEU A 2 -10.45 10.20 -2.72
CA LEU A 2 -9.03 9.86 -2.91
C LEU A 2 -8.92 8.63 -3.84
N ASN A 3 -8.50 8.84 -5.08
CA ASN A 3 -8.06 7.76 -5.97
C ASN A 3 -6.64 7.34 -5.56
N LEU A 4 -6.51 6.70 -4.39
CA LEU A 4 -5.20 6.38 -3.80
C LEU A 4 -4.53 5.15 -4.42
N LEU A 5 -5.09 4.57 -5.49
CA LEU A 5 -4.76 3.23 -5.98
C LEU A 5 -4.41 3.21 -7.47
N VAL A 6 -3.60 2.23 -7.86
CA VAL A 6 -3.34 1.86 -9.26
C VAL A 6 -4.67 1.51 -9.93
N THR A 7 -5.09 2.31 -10.90
CA THR A 7 -6.34 2.11 -11.63
C THR A 7 -6.13 1.19 -12.84
N GLY A 8 -7.20 0.68 -13.43
CA GLY A 8 -7.13 -0.07 -14.68
C GLY A 8 -6.46 0.70 -15.82
N ALA A 9 -6.70 2.02 -15.88
CA ALA A 9 -6.03 2.89 -16.85
C ALA A 9 -4.52 2.98 -16.59
N ASP A 10 -4.09 2.97 -15.33
CA ASP A 10 -2.66 2.97 -14.98
C ASP A 10 -2.00 1.64 -15.33
N LEU A 11 -2.67 0.52 -15.08
CA LEU A 11 -2.21 -0.81 -15.52
C LEU A 11 -1.94 -0.84 -17.02
N LYS A 12 -2.90 -0.32 -17.81
CA LYS A 12 -2.77 -0.21 -19.26
C LYS A 12 -1.61 0.69 -19.67
N ARG A 13 -1.43 1.84 -19.01
CA ARG A 13 -0.30 2.76 -19.28
C ARG A 13 1.04 2.11 -18.94
N MET A 14 1.15 1.41 -17.81
CA MET A 14 2.36 0.70 -17.41
C MET A 14 2.72 -0.39 -18.43
N ARG A 15 1.76 -1.24 -18.79
CA ARG A 15 1.93 -2.27 -19.81
C ARG A 15 2.44 -1.70 -21.14
N LEU A 16 1.76 -0.66 -21.65
CA LEU A 16 2.13 -0.03 -22.92
C LEU A 16 3.48 0.70 -22.85
N SER A 17 3.82 1.32 -21.71
CA SER A 17 5.12 1.99 -21.53
C SER A 17 6.33 1.06 -21.63
N ARG A 18 6.10 -0.25 -21.47
CA ARG A 18 7.11 -1.31 -21.52
C ARG A 18 6.98 -2.26 -22.71
N ASN A 19 6.05 -1.97 -23.63
CA ASN A 19 5.72 -2.85 -24.76
C ASN A 19 5.33 -4.28 -24.36
N TYR A 20 4.68 -4.45 -23.20
CA TYR A 20 4.16 -5.74 -22.78
C TYR A 20 2.77 -6.02 -23.38
N THR A 21 2.52 -7.30 -23.63
CA THR A 21 1.21 -7.86 -23.94
C THR A 21 0.38 -8.02 -22.68
N THR A 22 -0.93 -8.19 -22.83
CA THR A 22 -1.82 -8.50 -21.69
C THR A 22 -1.53 -9.87 -21.09
N GLU A 23 -0.98 -10.82 -21.87
CA GLU A 23 -0.59 -12.14 -21.39
C GLU A 23 0.65 -12.04 -20.49
N GLU A 24 1.71 -11.35 -20.92
CA GLU A 24 2.93 -11.18 -20.12
C GLU A 24 2.64 -10.51 -18.75
N MET A 25 1.75 -9.50 -18.74
CA MET A 25 1.34 -8.88 -17.48
C MET A 25 0.51 -9.81 -16.58
N ALA A 26 -0.28 -10.72 -17.17
CA ALA A 26 -1.07 -11.70 -16.44
C ALA A 26 -0.17 -12.81 -15.86
N GLU A 27 0.81 -13.28 -16.64
CA GLU A 27 1.84 -14.24 -16.23
C GLU A 27 2.66 -13.71 -15.05
N MET A 28 3.09 -12.45 -15.12
CA MET A 28 3.75 -11.76 -14.02
C MET A 28 2.94 -11.87 -12.71
N LEU A 29 1.62 -11.72 -12.78
CA LEU A 29 0.75 -11.82 -11.60
C LEU A 29 0.28 -13.24 -11.25
N GLY A 30 0.57 -14.24 -12.08
CA GLY A 30 0.02 -15.60 -11.92
C GLY A 30 -1.50 -15.66 -12.04
N VAL A 31 -2.10 -14.82 -12.88
CA VAL A 31 -3.55 -14.79 -13.15
C VAL A 31 -3.84 -15.07 -14.63
N SER A 32 -5.10 -15.34 -14.99
CA SER A 32 -5.46 -15.49 -16.41
C SER A 32 -5.46 -14.14 -17.14
N ARG A 33 -5.16 -14.15 -18.45
CA ARG A 33 -5.28 -12.96 -19.33
C ARG A 33 -6.62 -12.24 -19.19
N ILE A 34 -7.73 -12.99 -19.16
CA ILE A 34 -9.08 -12.43 -19.00
C ILE A 34 -9.21 -11.67 -17.67
N THR A 35 -8.62 -12.20 -16.60
CA THR A 35 -8.62 -11.54 -15.28
C THR A 35 -7.87 -10.21 -15.35
N TYR A 36 -6.72 -10.20 -16.03
CA TYR A 36 -5.93 -9.00 -16.23
C TYR A 36 -6.65 -7.95 -17.11
N GLU A 37 -7.33 -8.36 -18.18
CA GLU A 37 -8.15 -7.47 -19.00
C GLU A 37 -9.32 -6.83 -18.23
N ARG A 38 -9.94 -7.58 -17.30
CA ARG A 38 -10.95 -7.02 -16.40
C ARG A 38 -10.36 -5.98 -15.45
N TYR A 39 -9.10 -6.13 -15.04
CA TYR A 39 -8.40 -5.09 -14.29
C TYR A 39 -8.18 -3.83 -15.14
N GLU A 40 -7.64 -3.96 -16.37
CA GLU A 40 -7.38 -2.79 -17.23
C GLU A 40 -8.66 -2.02 -17.62
N SER A 41 -9.75 -2.74 -17.85
CA SER A 41 -11.05 -2.14 -18.16
C SER A 41 -11.77 -1.58 -16.92
N GLY A 42 -11.25 -1.84 -15.72
CA GLY A 42 -11.88 -1.42 -14.46
C GLY A 42 -13.12 -2.23 -14.06
N GLN A 43 -13.42 -3.32 -14.77
CA GLN A 43 -14.51 -4.25 -14.44
C GLN A 43 -14.25 -5.00 -13.12
N SER A 44 -12.98 -5.23 -12.80
CA SER A 44 -12.54 -5.76 -11.52
C SER A 44 -11.40 -4.92 -10.95
N ARG A 45 -11.26 -4.95 -9.63
CA ARG A 45 -10.15 -4.28 -8.94
C ARG A 45 -8.99 -5.23 -8.77
N ILE A 46 -7.79 -4.75 -9.08
CA ILE A 46 -6.55 -5.41 -8.69
C ILE A 46 -6.33 -5.24 -7.18
N SER A 47 -5.71 -6.22 -6.53
CA SER A 47 -5.30 -6.07 -5.14
C SER A 47 -4.15 -5.06 -5.03
N TRP A 48 -4.01 -4.48 -3.84
CA TRP A 48 -2.99 -3.46 -3.60
C TRP A 48 -1.57 -3.99 -3.82
N ASN A 49 -1.29 -5.18 -3.29
CA ASN A 49 0.01 -5.84 -3.44
C ASN A 49 0.31 -6.15 -4.91
N ALA A 50 -0.66 -6.65 -5.67
CA ALA A 50 -0.48 -6.96 -7.08
C ALA A 50 -0.23 -5.69 -7.92
N GLY A 51 -0.96 -4.60 -7.64
CA GLY A 51 -0.72 -3.31 -8.32
C GLY A 51 0.67 -2.73 -8.03
N LEU A 52 1.15 -2.82 -6.79
CA LEU A 52 2.50 -2.41 -6.43
C LEU A 52 3.57 -3.27 -7.10
N ASN A 53 3.38 -4.59 -7.15
CA ASN A 53 4.32 -5.49 -7.83
C ASN A 53 4.47 -5.12 -9.31
N LEU A 54 3.36 -4.87 -10.02
CA LEU A 54 3.41 -4.42 -11.41
C LEU A 54 4.09 -3.06 -11.57
N THR A 55 3.90 -2.15 -10.61
CA THR A 55 4.56 -0.84 -10.60
C THR A 55 6.09 -1.02 -10.56
N ILE A 56 6.57 -1.90 -9.69
CA ILE A 56 8.00 -2.24 -9.57
C ILE A 56 8.52 -2.95 -10.83
N TRP A 57 7.80 -3.95 -11.35
CA TRP A 57 8.22 -4.68 -12.56
C TRP A 57 8.25 -3.80 -13.80
N CYS A 58 7.31 -2.86 -13.92
CA CYS A 58 7.35 -1.85 -14.96
C CYS A 58 8.37 -0.73 -14.66
N GLY A 59 9.18 -0.88 -13.60
CA GLY A 59 10.32 -0.03 -13.23
C GLY A 59 9.96 1.39 -12.85
N TYR A 60 8.78 1.60 -12.26
CA TYR A 60 8.42 2.85 -11.63
C TYR A 60 8.95 2.87 -10.19
N ASP A 61 9.48 4.01 -9.77
CA ASP A 61 10.05 4.17 -8.43
C ASP A 61 8.97 4.27 -7.35
N ILE A 62 9.07 3.44 -6.32
CA ILE A 62 8.22 3.46 -5.13
C ILE A 62 9.00 3.81 -3.86
N SER A 63 10.26 4.24 -3.98
CA SER A 63 11.16 4.51 -2.85
C SER A 63 10.58 5.52 -1.85
N VAL A 64 9.87 6.53 -2.33
CA VAL A 64 9.22 7.55 -1.49
C VAL A 64 8.19 6.90 -0.57
N PHE A 65 7.36 6.00 -1.11
CA PHE A 65 6.38 5.27 -0.32
C PHE A 65 7.06 4.32 0.69
N LEU A 66 8.10 3.60 0.27
CA LEU A 66 8.85 2.70 1.16
C LEU A 66 9.54 3.47 2.30
N LYS A 67 10.06 4.67 2.04
CA LYS A 67 10.65 5.55 3.06
C LYS A 67 9.61 5.95 4.11
N GLN A 68 8.37 6.25 3.71
CA GLN A 68 7.30 6.55 4.65
C GLN A 68 6.99 5.35 5.57
N MET A 69 6.95 4.14 5.00
CA MET A 69 6.77 2.92 5.78
C MET A 69 7.92 2.68 6.76
N GLU A 70 9.14 3.02 6.38
CA GLU A 70 10.30 2.91 7.26
C GLU A 70 10.26 3.95 8.40
N SER A 71 9.87 5.20 8.10
CA SER A 71 9.65 6.21 9.14
C SER A 71 8.59 5.78 10.15
N LEU A 72 7.52 5.13 9.70
CA LEU A 72 6.51 4.56 10.60
C LEU A 72 7.13 3.49 11.52
N LYS A 73 7.95 2.57 10.99
CA LYS A 73 8.63 1.59 11.86
C LYS A 73 9.55 2.25 12.87
N GLN A 74 10.24 3.31 12.49
CA GLN A 74 11.12 4.06 13.39
C GLN A 74 10.34 4.74 14.52
N GLU A 75 9.18 5.32 14.23
CA GLU A 75 8.28 5.89 15.25
C GLU A 75 7.89 4.85 16.31
N PHE A 76 7.70 3.61 15.88
CA PHE A 76 7.32 2.50 16.76
C PHE A 76 8.51 1.65 17.24
N SER A 77 9.76 2.04 16.96
CA SER A 77 10.96 1.24 17.26
C SER A 77 11.15 0.92 18.75
N GLN A 78 10.58 1.73 19.63
CA GLN A 78 10.57 1.52 21.09
C GLN A 78 9.64 0.38 21.54
N TYR A 79 8.66 -0.01 20.71
CA TYR A 79 7.78 -1.13 20.98
C TYR A 79 8.45 -2.40 20.44
N LYS A 80 8.89 -3.27 21.35
CA LYS A 80 9.28 -4.63 20.95
C LYS A 80 8.04 -5.33 20.42
N ASP A 81 8.06 -5.82 19.20
CA ASP A 81 7.02 -6.69 18.59
C ASP A 81 6.91 -8.06 19.28
N GLN A 82 7.06 -8.13 20.60
CA GLN A 82 6.79 -9.32 21.38
C GLN A 82 5.29 -9.35 21.71
N LYS A 83 4.54 -10.11 20.93
CA LYS A 83 3.21 -10.58 21.33
C LYS A 83 3.36 -11.48 22.55
N ASP A 84 3.15 -10.92 23.73
CA ASP A 84 2.82 -11.70 24.91
C ASP A 84 1.33 -12.09 24.79
N GLU A 85 1.06 -13.33 24.35
CA GLU A 85 -0.29 -13.87 24.17
C GLU A 85 -1.12 -13.83 25.46
N THR A 86 -0.46 -13.70 26.63
CA THR A 86 -1.14 -13.57 27.93
C THR A 86 -1.64 -12.15 28.21
N LYS A 87 -1.27 -11.15 27.40
CA LYS A 87 -1.65 -9.73 27.59
C LYS A 87 -2.14 -9.08 26.28
N PRO A 88 -3.31 -9.50 25.76
CA PRO A 88 -3.84 -9.02 24.47
C PRO A 88 -4.20 -7.52 24.44
N ASN A 89 -4.27 -6.86 25.60
CA ASN A 89 -4.63 -5.45 25.72
C ASN A 89 -3.44 -4.48 25.59
N THR A 90 -2.20 -4.96 25.54
CA THR A 90 -1.00 -4.11 25.42
C THR A 90 -0.89 -3.38 24.09
N GLN A 91 -1.57 -3.88 23.05
CA GLN A 91 -1.60 -3.30 21.70
C GLN A 91 -2.85 -2.44 21.43
N ARG A 92 -3.75 -2.29 22.42
CA ARG A 92 -4.97 -1.48 22.25
C ARG A 92 -4.68 -0.02 22.57
N ALA A 93 -5.08 0.87 21.68
CA ALA A 93 -5.09 2.29 21.97
C ALA A 93 -5.99 2.54 23.20
N SER A 94 -5.43 3.13 24.26
CA SER A 94 -6.19 3.50 25.45
C SER A 94 -7.33 4.46 25.09
N SER A 95 -8.50 4.27 25.67
CA SER A 95 -9.64 5.20 25.54
C SER A 95 -9.28 6.61 26.03
N LYS A 96 -8.31 6.71 26.96
CA LYS A 96 -7.62 7.94 27.30
C LYS A 96 -6.53 8.17 26.24
N LYS A 97 -6.83 8.97 25.21
CA LYS A 97 -5.99 9.27 24.02
C LYS A 97 -4.65 9.95 24.36
N ASN A 98 -3.71 9.27 25.00
CA ASN A 98 -2.42 9.85 25.43
C ASN A 98 -1.22 8.92 25.17
N HIS A 99 -0.86 8.64 23.92
CA HIS A 99 0.45 8.01 23.64
C HIS A 99 1.13 8.42 22.32
N LEU A 100 0.51 9.24 21.46
CA LEU A 100 1.17 9.79 20.25
C LEU A 100 1.33 11.33 20.28
N ARG A 101 0.96 11.99 21.39
CA ARG A 101 1.26 13.42 21.59
C ARG A 101 2.57 13.59 22.32
N GLN A 102 3.70 13.35 21.64
CA GLN A 102 4.98 13.92 22.07
C GLN A 102 5.99 13.97 20.91
N ALA A 103 5.60 14.61 19.80
CA ALA A 103 6.53 15.26 18.88
C ALA A 103 5.79 16.31 18.01
N GLY A 104 5.42 17.44 18.62
CA GLY A 104 5.51 18.77 17.99
C GLY A 104 4.82 19.11 16.65
N ILE A 105 3.91 18.32 16.08
CA ILE A 105 3.20 18.73 14.86
C ILE A 105 1.70 18.48 15.03
N ILE A 106 0.89 19.49 14.70
CA ILE A 106 -0.58 19.55 14.78
C ILE A 106 -1.10 20.03 16.15
N GLU A 107 -1.19 21.35 16.28
CA GLU A 107 -2.10 21.97 17.26
C GLU A 107 -3.54 21.54 16.97
N PRO A 108 -4.35 21.23 18.00
CA PRO A 108 -5.76 20.95 17.80
C PRO A 108 -6.47 22.23 17.38
N ASN A 109 -7.19 22.16 16.26
CA ASN A 109 -8.09 23.22 15.81
C ASN A 109 -9.11 23.50 16.93
N LYS A 110 -9.12 24.73 17.46
CA LYS A 110 -10.06 25.17 18.49
C LYS A 110 -11.42 25.38 17.83
N GLY A 111 -12.35 24.47 18.11
CA GLY A 111 -13.79 24.68 17.94
C GLY A 111 -14.39 25.09 19.28
#